data_AF-A0A1N7EPG2-F1
#
_entry.id   AF-A0A1N7EPG2-F1
#
_cell.length_a   1.000
_cell.length_b   1.000
_cell.length_c   1.000
_cell.angle_alpha   90.00
_cell.angle_beta   90.00
_cell.angle_gamma   90.00
#
_symmetry.space_group_name_H-M   'P 1'
#
loop_
_entity.id
_entity.type
_entity.pdbx_description
1 polymer ?
#
loop_
_entity_poly.entity_id
_entity_poly.type
_entity_poly.pdbx_seq_one_letter_code
_entity_poly.pdbx_strand_id
1 'polypeptide(L)'
;MPDIADFPNSSTHLQLPYIQPNQAQKHVTHNEGMLRLDAIVQLSVVSADIAAPPSTPAEGARHIVPAGASGVWSGQDAMLAVFQGGGWTYLNPKSGWTAWVVDQGKHVVFDGAVWRAVQEANDHQNLQRVGIRTSADDTNRLAVASDATLLTHEGGGHQVKVNKAATGDTASLLFQTDWQARAEMGTAGSDDFEIKVSADGATFNTALRADAATGRVEFPAGVDGIAPSAFGTGPLLTVDYVTSRGLDLVTNGTGILGNGYNFPSAFMHDPLTTPNLPASFSYAGYYSSEVATSEYLAVDPNQVWRLGCYLMQEKLSGDWSAYGSRERHTQYMGLLCYDLDRQPINAFHHMRYRKNGIDSLTTLAAPLAPGDTILRLVDSSGWNSSAAPFYQRGLIILGYRNDAGGLYTHYSRHIQFDMFGAGAIDGAAHTVTLSSPFPASMGNPDDPDGIWPAGTRIANSDSGGNFKYVCLHGTRMPKAGQWYRATGYIGGIDLSGSNAEFNFPPGTAYVRPFWIPNHSNRPGGSGGSPDTGADHRVWFAGTSVTPEPLARLSAVATGSASGSMAIKVPMADFATGAISLQPPVRSLVEL
;
A
#
# COMPACT_ATOMS: atom_id res chain seq x y z
N MET A 1 -80.71 -83.21 -8.82
CA MET A 1 -80.34 -82.13 -9.77
C MET A 1 -78.96 -81.66 -9.36
N PRO A 2 -77.98 -81.58 -10.28
CA PRO A 2 -76.66 -81.07 -9.92
C PRO A 2 -76.75 -79.58 -9.63
N ASP A 3 -76.02 -79.17 -8.59
CA ASP A 3 -75.89 -77.82 -8.07
C ASP A 3 -75.35 -76.89 -9.16
N ILE A 4 -76.06 -75.79 -9.43
CA ILE A 4 -75.57 -74.74 -10.32
C ILE A 4 -74.42 -74.07 -9.57
N ALA A 5 -73.21 -74.14 -10.11
CA ALA A 5 -72.05 -73.45 -9.57
C ALA A 5 -72.43 -71.99 -9.23
N ASP A 6 -72.31 -71.65 -7.95
CA ASP A 6 -72.62 -70.35 -7.39
C ASP A 6 -71.74 -69.30 -8.08
N PHE A 7 -72.31 -68.58 -9.05
CA PHE A 7 -71.60 -67.49 -9.70
C PHE A 7 -71.39 -66.39 -8.66
N PRO A 8 -70.17 -65.84 -8.51
CA PRO A 8 -69.92 -64.79 -7.54
C PRO A 8 -70.86 -63.60 -7.78
N ASN A 9 -71.43 -63.04 -6.70
CA ASN A 9 -72.44 -61.99 -6.77
C ASN A 9 -71.86 -60.57 -6.65
N SER A 10 -70.56 -60.43 -6.40
CA SER A 10 -69.86 -59.16 -6.24
C SER A 10 -68.38 -59.21 -6.67
N SER A 11 -67.76 -58.03 -6.84
CA SER A 11 -66.33 -57.86 -7.12
C SER A 11 -65.44 -58.01 -5.87
N THR A 12 -64.14 -58.26 -6.08
CA THR A 12 -63.22 -58.67 -5.02
C THR A 12 -62.85 -57.55 -4.04
N HIS A 13 -62.50 -56.35 -4.53
CA HIS A 13 -61.94 -55.30 -3.68
C HIS A 13 -62.98 -54.35 -3.09
N LEU A 14 -63.94 -53.93 -3.92
CA LEU A 14 -64.93 -52.91 -3.61
C LEU A 14 -66.33 -53.48 -3.39
N GLN A 15 -66.50 -54.81 -3.51
CA GLN A 15 -67.79 -55.49 -3.32
C GLN A 15 -68.91 -54.93 -4.22
N LEU A 16 -68.56 -54.55 -5.46
CA LEU A 16 -69.51 -54.02 -6.43
C LEU A 16 -70.44 -55.15 -6.91
N PRO A 17 -71.77 -54.96 -6.88
CA PRO A 17 -72.72 -56.02 -7.22
C PRO A 17 -72.72 -56.36 -8.71
N TYR A 18 -72.88 -57.64 -9.03
CA TYR A 18 -73.03 -58.13 -10.41
C TYR A 18 -74.50 -58.38 -10.78
N ILE A 19 -74.80 -58.27 -12.07
CA ILE A 19 -76.08 -58.71 -12.65
C ILE A 19 -76.01 -60.22 -12.90
N GLN A 20 -77.05 -60.94 -12.47
CA GLN A 20 -77.17 -62.39 -12.64
C GLN A 20 -77.20 -62.84 -14.12
N PRO A 21 -76.79 -64.08 -14.43
CA PRO A 21 -76.87 -64.64 -15.77
C PRO A 21 -78.31 -64.63 -16.36
N ASN A 22 -78.42 -64.81 -17.68
CA ASN A 22 -79.69 -64.89 -18.45
C ASN A 22 -80.52 -63.59 -18.55
N GLN A 23 -79.88 -62.43 -18.34
CA GLN A 23 -80.49 -61.09 -18.53
C GLN A 23 -80.24 -60.52 -19.93
N ALA A 24 -80.65 -61.24 -20.98
CA ALA A 24 -80.49 -60.83 -22.39
C ALA A 24 -79.08 -60.34 -22.76
N GLN A 25 -78.05 -61.02 -22.23
CA GLN A 25 -76.61 -60.71 -22.41
C GLN A 25 -76.11 -59.35 -21.86
N LYS A 26 -76.96 -58.50 -21.25
CA LYS A 26 -76.53 -57.21 -20.64
C LYS A 26 -75.57 -57.38 -19.46
N HIS A 27 -75.69 -58.49 -18.73
CA HIS A 27 -74.82 -58.85 -17.61
C HIS A 27 -73.35 -58.96 -18.01
N VAL A 28 -73.05 -59.31 -19.27
CA VAL A 28 -71.67 -59.49 -19.74
C VAL A 28 -70.91 -58.15 -19.74
N THR A 29 -71.39 -57.16 -20.47
CA THR A 29 -70.71 -55.86 -20.61
C THR A 29 -70.73 -55.03 -19.33
N HIS A 30 -71.80 -55.14 -18.54
CA HIS A 30 -71.90 -54.44 -17.25
C HIS A 30 -70.93 -55.01 -16.22
N ASN A 31 -70.93 -56.33 -16.00
CA ASN A 31 -70.07 -56.95 -15.01
C ASN A 31 -68.59 -56.80 -15.41
N GLU A 32 -68.27 -56.82 -16.71
CA GLU A 32 -66.93 -56.49 -17.21
C GLU A 32 -66.51 -55.06 -16.86
N GLY A 33 -67.42 -54.09 -16.97
CA GLY A 33 -67.19 -52.72 -16.51
C GLY A 33 -66.93 -52.64 -15.00
N MET A 34 -67.70 -53.38 -14.19
CA MET A 34 -67.52 -53.43 -12.74
C MET A 34 -66.20 -54.08 -12.32
N LEU A 35 -65.79 -55.15 -13.01
CA LEU A 35 -64.48 -55.79 -12.81
C LEU A 35 -63.32 -54.82 -13.08
N ARG A 36 -63.41 -54.01 -14.15
CA ARG A 36 -62.40 -53.00 -14.48
C ARG A 36 -62.37 -51.87 -13.44
N LEU A 37 -63.53 -51.40 -12.97
CA LEU A 37 -63.61 -50.38 -11.93
C LEU A 37 -63.02 -50.88 -10.60
N ASP A 38 -63.35 -52.10 -10.20
CA ASP A 38 -62.81 -52.76 -9.00
C ASP A 38 -61.28 -52.88 -9.04
N ALA A 39 -60.72 -53.13 -10.23
CA ALA A 39 -59.29 -53.22 -10.40
C ALA A 39 -58.56 -51.87 -10.24
N ILE A 40 -59.14 -50.78 -10.77
CA ILE A 40 -58.45 -49.49 -10.94
C ILE A 40 -58.77 -48.47 -9.83
N VAL A 41 -59.96 -48.51 -9.24
CA VAL A 41 -60.34 -47.56 -8.18
C VAL A 41 -59.60 -47.90 -6.89
N GLN A 42 -59.03 -46.88 -6.22
CA GLN A 42 -58.14 -47.06 -5.06
C GLN A 42 -57.04 -48.11 -5.35
N LEU A 43 -56.39 -47.97 -6.52
CA LEU A 43 -55.43 -48.93 -7.03
C LEU A 43 -54.34 -49.22 -6.00
N SER A 44 -54.28 -50.47 -5.57
CA SER A 44 -53.21 -50.99 -4.73
C SER A 44 -52.72 -52.29 -5.33
N VAL A 45 -51.41 -52.36 -5.58
CA VAL A 45 -50.76 -53.50 -6.21
C VAL A 45 -49.83 -54.16 -5.21
N VAL A 46 -49.75 -55.49 -5.26
CA VAL A 46 -48.91 -56.29 -4.39
C VAL A 46 -47.44 -55.94 -4.60
N SER A 47 -47.02 -55.80 -5.86
CA SER A 47 -45.67 -55.43 -6.24
C SER A 47 -45.65 -54.80 -7.64
N ALA A 48 -44.60 -54.03 -7.91
CA ALA A 48 -44.26 -53.49 -9.22
C ALA A 48 -42.94 -54.05 -9.80
N ASP A 49 -42.20 -54.86 -9.05
CA ASP A 49 -40.84 -55.30 -9.41
C ASP A 49 -40.73 -56.82 -9.67
N ILE A 50 -41.76 -57.59 -9.36
CA ILE A 50 -41.76 -59.03 -9.60
C ILE A 50 -41.87 -59.30 -11.11
N ALA A 51 -40.83 -59.89 -11.71
CA ALA A 51 -40.79 -60.14 -13.15
C ALA A 51 -41.44 -61.47 -13.59
N ALA A 52 -41.87 -62.32 -12.65
CA ALA A 52 -42.54 -63.59 -12.96
C ALA A 52 -43.87 -63.70 -12.18
N PRO A 53 -44.99 -64.05 -12.83
CA PRO A 53 -46.27 -64.20 -12.15
C PRO A 53 -46.16 -65.22 -11.00
N PRO A 54 -46.76 -64.96 -9.83
CA PRO A 54 -46.86 -65.94 -8.77
C PRO A 54 -47.47 -67.25 -9.28
N SER A 55 -46.98 -68.40 -8.80
CA SER A 55 -47.50 -69.72 -9.19
C SER A 55 -48.88 -70.03 -8.59
N THR A 56 -49.25 -69.32 -7.50
CA THR A 56 -50.53 -69.42 -6.80
C THR A 56 -51.07 -68.02 -6.46
N PRO A 57 -51.43 -67.21 -7.48
CA PRO A 57 -51.94 -65.87 -7.23
C PRO A 57 -53.32 -65.93 -6.57
N ALA A 58 -53.55 -65.08 -5.57
CA ALA A 58 -54.87 -64.93 -4.98
C ALA A 58 -55.83 -64.25 -5.97
N GLU A 59 -57.10 -64.60 -5.94
CA GLU A 59 -58.14 -63.91 -6.71
C GLU A 59 -58.14 -62.41 -6.35
N GLY A 60 -58.12 -61.55 -7.37
CA GLY A 60 -57.99 -60.10 -7.23
C GLY A 60 -56.56 -59.59 -7.06
N ALA A 61 -55.53 -60.44 -7.03
CA ALA A 61 -54.15 -59.95 -6.95
C ALA A 61 -53.81 -59.01 -8.12
N ARG A 62 -53.28 -57.83 -7.78
CA ARG A 62 -52.92 -56.78 -8.73
C ARG A 62 -51.42 -56.57 -8.73
N HIS A 63 -50.80 -56.49 -9.90
CA HIS A 63 -49.37 -56.21 -10.08
C HIS A 63 -49.17 -55.20 -11.19
N ILE A 64 -48.15 -54.34 -11.06
CA ILE A 64 -47.61 -53.62 -12.20
C ILE A 64 -46.57 -54.55 -12.83
N VAL A 65 -46.71 -54.85 -14.12
CA VAL A 65 -45.77 -55.71 -14.82
C VAL A 65 -44.47 -54.92 -15.07
N PRO A 66 -43.32 -55.30 -14.49
CA PRO A 66 -42.06 -54.62 -14.75
C PRO A 66 -41.58 -54.89 -16.17
N ALA A 67 -40.69 -54.04 -16.68
CA ALA A 67 -40.05 -54.26 -17.96
C ALA A 67 -39.26 -55.59 -17.98
N GLY A 68 -39.43 -56.39 -19.04
CA GLY A 68 -38.74 -57.67 -19.18
C GLY A 68 -39.38 -58.80 -18.36
N ALA A 69 -40.67 -58.70 -18.08
CA ALA A 69 -41.41 -59.77 -17.41
C ALA A 69 -41.43 -61.08 -18.23
N SER A 70 -41.63 -62.19 -17.53
CA SER A 70 -41.49 -63.55 -18.05
C SER A 70 -42.79 -64.35 -17.91
N GLY A 71 -42.82 -65.54 -18.52
CA GLY A 71 -44.00 -66.41 -18.50
C GLY A 71 -45.21 -65.74 -19.16
N VAL A 72 -46.39 -65.86 -18.54
CA VAL A 72 -47.63 -65.28 -19.09
C VAL A 72 -47.66 -63.74 -19.06
N TRP A 73 -46.73 -63.09 -18.34
CA TRP A 73 -46.58 -61.63 -18.30
C TRP A 73 -45.70 -61.07 -19.42
N SER A 74 -45.05 -61.93 -20.21
CA SER A 74 -44.17 -61.51 -21.31
C SER A 74 -44.91 -60.64 -22.33
N GLY A 75 -44.33 -59.47 -22.65
CA GLY A 75 -44.90 -58.50 -23.59
C GLY A 75 -45.98 -57.58 -23.02
N GLN A 76 -46.26 -57.66 -21.71
CA GLN A 76 -47.26 -56.83 -21.01
C GLN A 76 -46.62 -55.74 -20.13
N ASP A 77 -45.41 -55.30 -20.48
CA ASP A 77 -44.63 -54.33 -19.70
C ASP A 77 -45.45 -53.06 -19.36
N ALA A 78 -45.29 -52.57 -18.14
CA ALA A 78 -45.98 -51.41 -17.56
C ALA A 78 -47.52 -51.53 -17.41
N MET A 79 -48.14 -52.62 -17.87
CA MET A 79 -49.58 -52.84 -17.68
C MET A 79 -49.91 -53.24 -16.24
N LEU A 80 -51.16 -52.97 -15.83
CA LEU A 80 -51.72 -53.50 -14.60
C LEU A 80 -52.24 -54.91 -14.86
N ALA A 81 -51.55 -55.91 -14.31
CA ALA A 81 -52.00 -57.30 -14.32
C ALA A 81 -52.92 -57.57 -13.12
N VAL A 82 -54.08 -58.15 -13.38
CA VAL A 82 -55.11 -58.47 -12.37
C VAL A 82 -55.47 -59.95 -12.50
N PHE A 83 -55.30 -60.74 -11.44
CA PHE A 83 -55.68 -62.16 -11.45
C PHE A 83 -57.16 -62.30 -11.15
N GLN A 84 -57.95 -62.74 -12.14
CA GLN A 84 -59.40 -62.89 -12.04
C GLN A 84 -59.88 -64.10 -12.84
N GLY A 85 -60.85 -64.84 -12.30
CA GLY A 85 -61.50 -65.96 -13.01
C GLY A 85 -60.52 -67.06 -13.44
N GLY A 86 -59.44 -67.27 -12.68
CA GLY A 86 -58.40 -68.26 -12.97
C GLY A 86 -57.33 -67.83 -13.98
N GLY A 87 -57.32 -66.57 -14.43
CA GLY A 87 -56.34 -66.04 -15.38
C GLY A 87 -55.92 -64.60 -15.10
N TRP A 88 -54.92 -64.09 -15.84
CA TRP A 88 -54.47 -62.71 -15.75
C TRP A 88 -55.15 -61.83 -16.80
N THR A 89 -55.74 -60.73 -16.36
CA THR A 89 -56.26 -59.65 -17.20
C THR A 89 -55.31 -58.46 -17.15
N TYR A 90 -54.99 -57.87 -18.30
CA TYR A 90 -54.07 -56.73 -18.39
C TYR A 90 -54.82 -55.45 -18.74
N LEU A 91 -54.57 -54.39 -17.98
CA LEU A 91 -55.17 -53.08 -18.17
C LEU A 91 -54.07 -52.06 -18.50
N ASN A 92 -54.21 -51.35 -19.61
CA ASN A 92 -53.30 -50.28 -19.99
C ASN A 92 -53.51 -49.06 -19.07
N PRO A 93 -52.49 -48.62 -18.32
CA PRO A 93 -52.60 -47.41 -17.52
C PRO A 93 -52.67 -46.16 -18.41
N LYS A 94 -53.28 -45.10 -17.88
CA LYS A 94 -53.27 -43.75 -18.48
C LYS A 94 -52.40 -42.82 -17.65
N SER A 95 -51.82 -41.81 -18.30
CA SER A 95 -51.01 -40.79 -17.60
C SER A 95 -51.80 -40.20 -16.42
N GLY A 96 -51.18 -40.12 -15.25
CA GLY A 96 -51.78 -39.67 -13.99
C GLY A 96 -52.42 -40.79 -13.14
N TRP A 97 -52.51 -42.03 -13.62
CA TRP A 97 -52.91 -43.16 -12.77
C TRP A 97 -51.94 -43.30 -11.60
N THR A 98 -52.48 -43.46 -10.40
CA THR A 98 -51.70 -43.59 -9.17
C THR A 98 -51.99 -44.94 -8.52
N ALA A 99 -50.96 -45.65 -8.09
CA ALA A 99 -51.06 -46.93 -7.39
C ALA A 99 -50.30 -46.87 -6.07
N TRP A 100 -50.82 -47.51 -5.02
CA TRP A 100 -50.06 -47.84 -3.81
C TRP A 100 -49.39 -49.21 -4.00
N VAL A 101 -48.05 -49.25 -3.99
CA VAL A 101 -47.29 -50.50 -4.09
C VAL A 101 -47.04 -51.02 -2.67
N VAL A 102 -47.69 -52.13 -2.32
CA VAL A 102 -47.77 -52.62 -0.94
C VAL A 102 -46.41 -53.03 -0.38
N ASP A 103 -45.61 -53.77 -1.15
CA ASP A 103 -44.29 -54.25 -0.71
C ASP A 103 -43.24 -53.15 -0.57
N GLN A 104 -43.37 -52.06 -1.33
CA GLN A 104 -42.47 -50.91 -1.30
C GLN A 104 -42.94 -49.78 -0.37
N GLY A 105 -44.20 -49.78 0.06
CA GLY A 105 -44.75 -48.77 0.96
C GLY A 105 -44.79 -47.35 0.38
N LYS A 106 -45.01 -47.21 -0.95
CA LYS A 106 -45.01 -45.91 -1.63
C LYS A 106 -46.04 -45.81 -2.75
N HIS A 107 -46.35 -44.57 -3.12
CA HIS A 107 -47.15 -44.27 -4.30
C HIS A 107 -46.30 -44.18 -5.57
N VAL A 108 -46.82 -44.77 -6.64
CA VAL A 108 -46.30 -44.60 -8.00
C VAL A 108 -47.35 -43.95 -8.89
N VAL A 109 -46.90 -43.08 -9.81
CA VAL A 109 -47.73 -42.43 -10.82
C VAL A 109 -47.24 -42.84 -12.22
N PHE A 110 -48.16 -43.20 -13.11
CA PHE A 110 -47.83 -43.46 -14.50
C PHE A 110 -47.67 -42.14 -15.25
N ASP A 111 -46.47 -41.86 -15.79
CA ASP A 111 -46.18 -40.60 -16.48
C ASP A 111 -46.70 -40.55 -17.92
N GLY A 112 -47.13 -41.70 -18.46
CA GLY A 112 -47.52 -41.89 -19.86
C GLY A 112 -46.66 -42.90 -20.60
N ALA A 113 -45.50 -43.26 -20.04
CA ALA A 113 -44.60 -44.30 -20.54
C ALA A 113 -44.22 -45.31 -19.45
N VAL A 114 -43.91 -44.85 -18.24
CA VAL A 114 -43.45 -45.68 -17.12
C VAL A 114 -44.10 -45.26 -15.81
N TRP A 115 -44.14 -46.17 -14.84
CA TRP A 115 -44.52 -45.86 -13.46
C TRP A 115 -43.32 -45.25 -12.73
N ARG A 116 -43.49 -44.06 -12.16
CA ARG A 116 -42.48 -43.37 -11.34
C ARG A 116 -42.95 -43.21 -9.92
N ALA A 117 -42.02 -43.27 -8.96
CA ALA A 117 -42.35 -42.90 -7.58
C ALA A 117 -42.80 -41.44 -7.52
N VAL A 118 -43.86 -41.17 -6.77
CA VAL A 118 -44.17 -39.81 -6.35
C VAL A 118 -43.06 -39.40 -5.37
N GLN A 119 -42.41 -38.25 -5.61
CA GLN A 119 -41.27 -37.80 -4.78
C GLN A 119 -41.66 -37.88 -3.31
N GLU A 120 -40.87 -38.63 -2.53
CA GLU A 120 -41.21 -38.89 -1.14
C GLU A 120 -41.20 -37.59 -0.35
N ALA A 121 -42.11 -37.45 0.60
CA ALA A 121 -42.21 -36.27 1.46
C ALA A 121 -40.91 -35.95 2.22
N ASN A 122 -39.99 -36.91 2.31
CA ASN A 122 -38.75 -36.84 3.07
C ASN A 122 -37.49 -36.77 2.19
N ASP A 123 -37.58 -36.78 0.86
CA ASP A 123 -36.42 -36.58 -0.02
C ASP A 123 -36.23 -35.08 -0.31
N HIS A 124 -35.33 -34.46 0.45
CA HIS A 124 -34.99 -33.03 0.34
C HIS A 124 -33.70 -32.80 -0.44
N GLN A 125 -33.22 -33.79 -1.20
CA GLN A 125 -32.05 -33.63 -2.05
C GLN A 125 -32.41 -32.88 -3.34
N ASN A 126 -31.50 -32.00 -3.79
CA ASN A 126 -31.62 -31.24 -5.04
C ASN A 126 -32.89 -30.38 -5.17
N LEU A 127 -33.44 -29.91 -4.03
CA LEU A 127 -34.53 -28.95 -4.05
C LEU A 127 -34.10 -27.68 -4.79
N GLN A 128 -34.94 -27.21 -5.71
CA GLN A 128 -34.62 -26.03 -6.52
C GLN A 128 -34.57 -24.76 -5.66
N ARG A 129 -35.52 -24.61 -4.72
CA ARG A 129 -35.67 -23.44 -3.85
C ARG A 129 -36.31 -23.84 -2.52
N VAL A 130 -35.90 -23.21 -1.42
CA VAL A 130 -36.44 -23.39 -0.08
C VAL A 130 -36.68 -22.01 0.55
N GLY A 131 -37.95 -21.66 0.72
CA GLY A 131 -38.38 -20.42 1.38
C GLY A 131 -39.02 -20.69 2.74
N ILE A 132 -38.48 -20.10 3.82
CA ILE A 132 -39.05 -20.17 5.17
C ILE A 132 -39.62 -18.80 5.52
N ARG A 133 -40.96 -18.69 5.52
CA ARG A 133 -41.72 -17.43 5.73
C ARG A 133 -41.37 -16.28 4.77
N THR A 134 -40.66 -16.57 3.68
CA THR A 134 -40.38 -15.65 2.57
C THR A 134 -40.22 -16.45 1.28
N SER A 135 -40.21 -15.78 0.14
CA SER A 135 -40.00 -16.41 -1.17
C SER A 135 -38.50 -16.54 -1.47
N ALA A 136 -38.08 -17.75 -1.84
CA ALA A 136 -36.77 -17.98 -2.43
C ALA A 136 -36.81 -17.73 -3.95
N ASP A 137 -35.68 -17.30 -4.50
CA ASP A 137 -35.51 -16.97 -5.92
C ASP A 137 -34.30 -17.71 -6.52
N ASP A 138 -33.93 -17.42 -7.78
CA ASP A 138 -32.82 -18.10 -8.46
C ASP A 138 -31.43 -17.70 -7.92
N THR A 139 -31.34 -16.55 -7.24
CA THR A 139 -30.14 -16.04 -6.55
C THR A 139 -30.14 -16.51 -5.10
N ASN A 140 -31.21 -16.25 -4.35
CA ASN A 140 -31.40 -16.63 -2.96
C ASN A 140 -32.20 -17.94 -2.87
N ARG A 141 -31.57 -19.05 -3.26
CA ARG A 141 -32.25 -20.37 -3.30
C ARG A 141 -32.65 -20.90 -1.92
N LEU A 142 -31.99 -20.45 -0.86
CA LEU A 142 -32.44 -20.58 0.52
C LEU A 142 -32.73 -19.19 1.07
N ALA A 143 -33.99 -18.91 1.40
CA ALA A 143 -34.41 -17.62 1.92
C ALA A 143 -35.20 -17.80 3.23
N VAL A 144 -34.83 -17.06 4.28
CA VAL A 144 -35.42 -17.19 5.62
C VAL A 144 -35.82 -15.81 6.13
N ALA A 145 -37.10 -15.64 6.49
CA ALA A 145 -37.60 -14.49 7.22
C ALA A 145 -38.04 -14.93 8.63
N SER A 146 -37.14 -14.74 9.60
CA SER A 146 -37.29 -15.19 10.99
C SER A 146 -36.45 -14.30 11.91
N ASP A 147 -36.77 -14.29 13.19
CA ASP A 147 -35.96 -13.59 14.20
C ASP A 147 -34.55 -14.19 14.32
N ALA A 148 -34.39 -15.48 14.01
CA ALA A 148 -33.11 -16.18 14.02
C ALA A 148 -33.07 -17.39 13.06
N THR A 149 -31.86 -17.76 12.66
CA THR A 149 -31.51 -19.02 11.98
C THR A 149 -30.50 -19.78 12.84
N LEU A 150 -30.87 -20.97 13.33
CA LEU A 150 -29.97 -21.81 14.13
C LEU A 150 -29.33 -22.88 13.25
N LEU A 151 -28.00 -22.87 13.20
CA LEU A 151 -27.18 -23.95 12.63
C LEU A 151 -26.39 -24.58 13.79
N THR A 152 -26.68 -25.83 14.14
CA THR A 152 -26.15 -26.47 15.34
C THR A 152 -25.39 -27.76 15.02
N HIS A 153 -24.53 -28.18 15.95
CA HIS A 153 -23.73 -29.39 15.85
C HIS A 153 -24.52 -30.64 16.27
N GLU A 154 -24.03 -31.80 15.86
CA GLU A 154 -24.43 -33.13 16.35
C GLU A 154 -23.49 -33.67 17.46
N GLY A 155 -22.51 -32.88 17.88
CA GLY A 155 -21.60 -33.19 18.99
C GLY A 155 -20.24 -32.48 18.87
N GLY A 156 -19.35 -33.00 18.03
CA GLY A 156 -17.95 -32.55 17.97
C GLY A 156 -17.72 -31.17 17.33
N GLY A 157 -18.53 -30.76 16.34
CA GLY A 157 -18.37 -29.48 15.67
C GLY A 157 -19.46 -29.19 14.63
N HIS A 158 -19.43 -27.98 14.08
CA HIS A 158 -20.31 -27.51 13.00
C HIS A 158 -19.52 -26.58 12.08
N GLN A 159 -19.75 -26.65 10.77
CA GLN A 159 -19.07 -25.81 9.77
C GLN A 159 -20.06 -25.26 8.75
N VAL A 160 -19.95 -23.97 8.46
CA VAL A 160 -20.54 -23.35 7.27
C VAL A 160 -19.44 -23.23 6.22
N LYS A 161 -19.60 -23.95 5.10
CA LYS A 161 -18.64 -23.93 3.99
C LYS A 161 -19.16 -23.02 2.89
N VAL A 162 -18.45 -21.92 2.65
CA VAL A 162 -18.72 -20.99 1.55
C VAL A 162 -17.58 -21.12 0.56
N ASN A 163 -17.88 -21.48 -0.69
CA ASN A 163 -16.90 -21.76 -1.72
C ASN A 163 -17.09 -20.83 -2.91
N LYS A 164 -15.98 -20.27 -3.43
CA LYS A 164 -15.94 -19.46 -4.65
C LYS A 164 -15.22 -20.21 -5.78
N ALA A 165 -15.48 -19.86 -7.04
CA ALA A 165 -14.97 -20.62 -8.19
C ALA A 165 -13.53 -20.22 -8.57
N ALA A 166 -13.18 -18.95 -8.41
CA ALA A 166 -11.85 -18.41 -8.69
C ALA A 166 -11.37 -17.45 -7.58
N THR A 167 -10.07 -17.17 -7.53
CA THR A 167 -9.45 -16.25 -6.55
C THR A 167 -10.09 -14.86 -6.57
N GLY A 168 -10.45 -14.34 -7.75
CA GLY A 168 -11.08 -13.02 -7.91
C GLY A 168 -12.58 -12.97 -7.57
N ASP A 169 -13.20 -14.09 -7.27
CA ASP A 169 -14.63 -14.15 -6.88
C ASP A 169 -14.82 -13.82 -5.40
N THR A 170 -16.08 -13.83 -4.94
CA THR A 170 -16.47 -13.52 -3.56
C THR A 170 -17.07 -14.72 -2.86
N ALA A 171 -16.52 -15.08 -1.70
CA ALA A 171 -17.12 -15.98 -0.72
C ALA A 171 -17.18 -15.27 0.64
N SER A 172 -18.36 -14.79 1.02
CA SER A 172 -18.51 -13.87 2.16
C SER A 172 -19.83 -14.02 2.90
N LEU A 173 -19.89 -13.36 4.06
CA LEU A 173 -21.11 -13.05 4.79
C LEU A 173 -21.36 -11.54 4.67
N LEU A 174 -22.50 -11.17 4.06
CA LEU A 174 -22.91 -9.80 3.84
C LEU A 174 -23.96 -9.37 4.87
N PHE A 175 -23.67 -8.29 5.60
CA PHE A 175 -24.57 -7.71 6.59
C PHE A 175 -25.28 -6.50 5.98
N GLN A 176 -26.62 -6.48 6.06
CA GLN A 176 -27.45 -5.47 5.42
C GLN A 176 -28.41 -4.78 6.40
N THR A 177 -28.81 -3.55 6.05
CA THR A 177 -29.92 -2.81 6.68
C THR A 177 -30.78 -2.24 5.57
N ASP A 178 -32.10 -2.50 5.59
CA ASP A 178 -33.02 -2.07 4.54
C ASP A 178 -32.52 -2.39 3.12
N TRP A 179 -32.02 -3.61 2.93
CA TRP A 179 -31.49 -4.10 1.64
C TRP A 179 -30.22 -3.37 1.15
N GLN A 180 -29.61 -2.54 1.99
CA GLN A 180 -28.32 -1.88 1.72
C GLN A 180 -27.20 -2.61 2.45
N ALA A 181 -26.11 -2.91 1.74
CA ALA A 181 -24.92 -3.50 2.35
C ALA A 181 -24.22 -2.53 3.31
N ARG A 182 -23.75 -3.05 4.46
CA ARG A 182 -23.08 -2.25 5.50
C ARG A 182 -21.73 -2.81 5.89
N ALA A 183 -21.63 -4.12 6.00
CA ALA A 183 -20.38 -4.80 6.28
C ALA A 183 -20.32 -6.13 5.54
N GLU A 184 -19.13 -6.57 5.19
CA GLU A 184 -18.89 -7.85 4.54
C GLU A 184 -17.62 -8.48 5.11
N MET A 185 -17.65 -9.79 5.38
CA MET A 185 -16.47 -10.53 5.84
C MET A 185 -16.31 -11.84 5.07
N GLY A 186 -15.09 -12.15 4.64
CA GLY A 186 -14.77 -13.35 3.87
C GLY A 186 -13.60 -13.15 2.90
N THR A 187 -13.54 -13.97 1.85
CA THR A 187 -12.56 -13.86 0.76
C THR A 187 -13.20 -13.17 -0.44
N ALA A 188 -13.13 -11.83 -0.46
CA ALA A 188 -13.90 -10.97 -1.36
C ALA A 188 -13.01 -10.31 -2.42
N GLY A 189 -12.80 -10.97 -3.56
CA GLY A 189 -11.95 -10.47 -4.65
C GLY A 189 -10.47 -10.86 -4.55
N SER A 190 -10.11 -11.63 -3.52
CA SER A 190 -8.79 -12.24 -3.33
C SER A 190 -8.92 -13.46 -2.40
N ASP A 191 -7.84 -14.21 -2.20
CA ASP A 191 -7.78 -15.32 -1.24
C ASP A 191 -7.43 -14.88 0.19
N ASP A 192 -7.21 -13.58 0.43
CA ASP A 192 -7.02 -13.00 1.76
C ASP A 192 -8.35 -12.91 2.51
N PHE A 193 -8.30 -13.06 3.83
CA PHE A 193 -9.48 -12.81 4.66
C PHE A 193 -9.62 -11.31 4.92
N GLU A 194 -10.77 -10.75 4.57
CA GLU A 194 -11.04 -9.31 4.66
C GLU A 194 -12.29 -9.01 5.47
N ILE A 195 -12.28 -7.86 6.15
CA ILE A 195 -13.47 -7.20 6.69
C ILE A 195 -13.61 -5.85 6.02
N LYS A 196 -14.74 -5.64 5.34
CA LYS A 196 -15.07 -4.40 4.62
C LYS A 196 -16.30 -3.74 5.22
N VAL A 197 -16.33 -2.42 5.22
CA VAL A 197 -17.47 -1.62 5.69
C VAL A 197 -17.86 -0.55 4.67
N SER A 198 -19.15 -0.25 4.60
CA SER A 198 -19.71 0.72 3.65
C SER A 198 -20.79 1.59 4.30
N ALA A 199 -20.71 2.90 4.06
CA ALA A 199 -21.71 3.87 4.51
C ALA A 199 -22.89 4.01 3.53
N ASP A 200 -22.73 3.58 2.27
CA ASP A 200 -23.68 3.80 1.17
C ASP A 200 -24.13 2.49 0.49
N GLY A 201 -23.54 1.35 0.83
CA GLY A 201 -23.80 0.05 0.21
C GLY A 201 -23.12 -0.15 -1.15
N ALA A 202 -22.35 0.82 -1.63
CA ALA A 202 -21.68 0.78 -2.93
C ALA A 202 -20.16 0.92 -2.80
N THR A 203 -19.71 1.85 -1.96
CA THR A 203 -18.29 2.13 -1.70
C THR A 203 -17.85 1.40 -0.44
N PHE A 204 -16.93 0.45 -0.58
CA PHE A 204 -16.40 -0.33 0.54
C PHE A 204 -14.99 0.09 0.91
N ASN A 205 -14.76 0.24 2.21
CA ASN A 205 -13.45 0.44 2.80
C ASN A 205 -12.98 -0.88 3.42
N THR A 206 -11.79 -1.36 3.05
CA THR A 206 -11.17 -2.52 3.72
C THR A 206 -10.64 -2.08 5.07
N ALA A 207 -11.35 -2.45 6.14
CA ALA A 207 -10.96 -2.13 7.52
C ALA A 207 -9.85 -3.06 8.03
N LEU A 208 -9.93 -4.34 7.67
CA LEU A 208 -8.95 -5.36 8.03
C LEU A 208 -8.67 -6.27 6.84
N ARG A 209 -7.40 -6.63 6.65
CA ARG A 209 -6.96 -7.68 5.72
C ARG A 209 -5.95 -8.60 6.42
N ALA A 210 -6.15 -9.90 6.31
CA ALA A 210 -5.18 -10.90 6.75
C ALA A 210 -4.60 -11.60 5.52
N ASP A 211 -3.30 -11.42 5.30
CA ASP A 211 -2.56 -11.97 4.16
C ASP A 211 -2.52 -13.51 4.23
N ALA A 212 -2.95 -14.17 3.16
CA ALA A 212 -3.09 -15.63 3.13
C ALA A 212 -1.74 -16.37 3.19
N ALA A 213 -0.64 -15.76 2.75
CA ALA A 213 0.68 -16.40 2.72
C ALA A 213 1.41 -16.31 4.07
N THR A 214 1.21 -15.23 4.82
CA THR A 214 2.01 -14.88 6.00
C THR A 214 1.20 -14.84 7.29
N GLY A 215 -0.13 -14.74 7.21
CA GLY A 215 -1.01 -14.52 8.37
C GLY A 215 -0.89 -13.13 8.99
N ARG A 216 -0.19 -12.18 8.35
CA ARG A 216 -0.06 -10.81 8.83
C ARG A 216 -1.36 -10.05 8.66
N VAL A 217 -1.72 -9.27 9.67
CA VAL A 217 -2.92 -8.43 9.68
C VAL A 217 -2.54 -6.99 9.36
N GLU A 218 -3.24 -6.41 8.40
CA GLU A 218 -3.16 -5.02 8.00
C GLU A 218 -4.48 -4.30 8.28
N PHE A 219 -4.40 -2.99 8.55
CA PHE A 219 -5.55 -2.09 8.71
C PHE A 219 -5.50 -1.00 7.64
N PRO A 220 -5.92 -1.28 6.39
CA PRO A 220 -5.76 -0.35 5.26
C PRO A 220 -6.47 1.00 5.46
N ALA A 221 -7.56 1.01 6.25
CA ALA A 221 -8.30 2.22 6.61
C ALA A 221 -7.78 2.94 7.88
N GLY A 222 -6.68 2.48 8.49
CA GLY A 222 -6.11 3.04 9.72
C GLY A 222 -6.74 2.49 11.01
N VAL A 223 -6.25 2.97 12.16
CA VAL A 223 -6.74 2.58 13.50
C VAL A 223 -6.79 3.79 14.43
N ASP A 224 -7.88 3.95 15.17
CA ASP A 224 -8.01 4.91 16.27
C ASP A 224 -7.88 4.23 17.64
N GLY A 225 -7.21 4.90 18.59
CA GLY A 225 -7.25 4.54 20.02
C GLY A 225 -6.20 3.56 20.56
N ILE A 226 -5.20 3.15 19.76
CA ILE A 226 -4.10 2.29 20.27
C ILE A 226 -3.02 3.11 21.01
N ALA A 227 -2.90 4.42 20.73
CA ALA A 227 -2.08 5.35 21.51
C ALA A 227 -2.98 6.25 22.37
N PRO A 228 -2.65 6.53 23.65
CA PRO A 228 -3.31 7.59 24.41
C PRO A 228 -3.25 8.90 23.62
N SER A 229 -4.34 9.67 23.58
CA SER A 229 -4.45 10.90 22.77
C SER A 229 -3.31 11.91 23.00
N ALA A 230 -2.67 11.86 24.17
CA ALA A 230 -1.49 12.65 24.51
C ALA A 230 -0.23 12.33 23.67
N PHE A 231 -0.15 11.17 23.00
CA PHE A 231 0.96 10.76 22.13
C PHE A 231 0.69 11.02 20.64
N GLY A 232 -0.45 11.63 20.30
CA GLY A 232 -0.83 11.99 18.94
C GLY A 232 -1.33 10.81 18.09
N THR A 233 -1.64 11.10 16.83
CA THR A 233 -2.16 10.14 15.82
C THR A 233 -1.04 9.50 14.99
N GLY A 234 0.19 9.53 15.50
CA GLY A 234 1.35 9.00 14.79
C GLY A 234 1.35 7.46 14.73
N PRO A 235 2.04 6.86 13.75
CA PRO A 235 2.23 5.42 13.71
C PRO A 235 2.93 4.92 14.98
N LEU A 236 2.56 3.71 15.41
CA LEU A 236 3.21 3.06 16.56
C LEU A 236 4.68 2.80 16.24
N LEU A 237 5.58 3.31 17.09
CA LEU A 237 7.01 3.05 16.98
C LEU A 237 7.32 1.64 17.50
N THR A 238 8.01 0.83 16.69
CA THR A 238 8.46 -0.50 17.13
C THR A 238 9.70 -0.39 18.02
N VAL A 239 9.98 -1.44 18.80
CA VAL A 239 11.23 -1.53 19.59
C VAL A 239 12.46 -1.43 18.66
N ASP A 240 12.40 -2.04 17.49
CA ASP A 240 13.46 -1.95 16.48
C ASP A 240 13.62 -0.52 15.97
N TYR A 241 12.52 0.22 15.76
CA TYR A 241 12.58 1.63 15.37
C TYR A 241 13.34 2.46 16.41
N VAL A 242 12.96 2.34 17.68
CA VAL A 242 13.61 3.06 18.78
C VAL A 242 15.09 2.68 18.89
N THR A 243 15.40 1.38 18.79
CA THR A 243 16.78 0.86 18.85
C THR A 243 17.62 1.34 17.66
N SER A 244 17.03 1.42 16.46
CA SER A 244 17.71 1.85 15.25
C SER A 244 18.18 3.30 15.30
N ARG A 245 17.48 4.13 16.10
CA ARG A 245 17.78 5.55 16.28
C ARG A 245 18.74 5.80 17.44
N GLY A 246 18.57 5.13 18.59
CA GLY A 246 19.45 5.33 19.75
C GLY A 246 19.54 6.81 20.17
N LEU A 247 20.76 7.35 20.28
CA LEU A 247 21.05 8.78 20.53
C LEU A 247 21.23 9.60 19.24
N ASP A 248 20.99 8.99 18.09
CA ASP A 248 21.14 9.58 16.76
C ASP A 248 19.86 10.30 16.33
N LEU A 249 20.00 11.23 15.39
CA LEU A 249 18.85 11.72 14.63
C LEU A 249 18.54 10.82 13.43
N VAL A 250 19.52 10.09 12.89
CA VAL A 250 19.32 9.23 11.73
C VAL A 250 18.71 7.89 12.14
N THR A 251 17.44 7.68 11.78
CA THR A 251 16.78 6.37 11.92
C THR A 251 17.41 5.36 10.94
N ASN A 252 17.52 4.08 11.35
CA ASN A 252 18.04 3.00 10.51
C ASN A 252 19.50 3.17 10.03
N GLY A 253 20.29 4.03 10.65
CA GLY A 253 21.70 4.24 10.27
C GLY A 253 22.52 2.93 10.30
N THR A 254 22.16 1.99 11.17
CA THR A 254 22.78 0.66 11.34
C THR A 254 22.25 -0.41 10.37
N GLY A 255 21.19 -0.11 9.62
CA GLY A 255 20.54 -1.03 8.68
C GLY A 255 19.66 -2.12 9.30
N ILE A 256 19.36 -2.05 10.60
CA ILE A 256 18.55 -3.06 11.30
C ILE A 256 17.10 -3.16 10.79
N LEU A 257 16.55 -2.10 10.18
CA LEU A 257 15.17 -2.06 9.66
C LEU A 257 15.06 -2.43 8.17
N GLY A 258 16.14 -2.86 7.52
CA GLY A 258 16.11 -3.18 6.09
C GLY A 258 16.05 -1.94 5.19
N ASN A 259 15.64 -2.12 3.93
CA ASN A 259 15.59 -1.04 2.93
C ASN A 259 14.28 -0.22 2.96
N GLY A 260 13.29 -0.62 3.75
CA GLY A 260 11.98 0.03 3.81
C GLY A 260 11.94 1.34 4.62
N TYR A 261 13.04 1.71 5.27
CA TYR A 261 13.08 2.82 6.23
C TYR A 261 14.27 3.77 5.99
N ASN A 262 13.95 5.06 5.86
CA ASN A 262 14.84 6.23 5.84
C ASN A 262 15.90 6.31 4.71
N PHE A 263 16.35 5.19 4.13
CA PHE A 263 17.31 5.18 3.04
C PHE A 263 16.62 5.28 1.66
N PRO A 264 17.20 6.01 0.70
CA PRO A 264 16.60 6.16 -0.62
C PRO A 264 16.66 4.84 -1.41
N SER A 265 15.67 4.63 -2.28
CA SER A 265 15.52 3.40 -3.09
C SER A 265 16.69 3.10 -4.03
N ALA A 266 17.55 4.08 -4.29
CA ALA A 266 18.80 3.90 -5.03
C ALA A 266 19.85 3.06 -4.27
N PHE A 267 19.71 2.93 -2.94
CA PHE A 267 20.53 2.00 -2.17
C PHE A 267 19.86 0.64 -2.05
N MET A 268 20.68 -0.40 -2.04
CA MET A 268 20.29 -1.76 -1.69
C MET A 268 20.86 -2.13 -0.33
N HIS A 269 19.98 -2.55 0.58
CA HIS A 269 20.36 -3.13 1.87
C HIS A 269 21.21 -4.39 1.68
N ASP A 270 22.32 -4.48 2.40
CA ASP A 270 23.28 -5.58 2.35
C ASP A 270 23.67 -6.00 3.78
N PRO A 271 23.13 -7.13 4.29
CA PRO A 271 23.45 -7.63 5.62
C PRO A 271 24.79 -8.39 5.68
N LEU A 272 25.44 -8.64 4.54
CA LEU A 272 26.65 -9.46 4.45
C LEU A 272 27.92 -8.61 4.43
N THR A 273 27.91 -7.51 3.68
CA THR A 273 29.07 -6.63 3.52
C THR A 273 28.97 -5.47 4.51
N THR A 274 29.48 -5.62 5.73
CA THR A 274 29.25 -4.63 6.82
C THR A 274 30.47 -4.47 7.74
N PRO A 275 30.73 -3.27 8.31
CA PRO A 275 31.82 -3.04 9.27
C PRO A 275 31.40 -3.43 10.70
N ASN A 276 30.93 -4.68 10.87
CA ASN A 276 30.36 -5.18 12.13
C ASN A 276 29.10 -4.43 12.62
N LEU A 277 28.31 -3.89 11.69
CA LEU A 277 26.96 -3.38 11.95
C LEU A 277 25.91 -4.39 11.43
N PRO A 278 24.63 -4.31 11.88
CA PRO A 278 23.56 -5.20 11.40
C PRO A 278 23.47 -5.29 9.87
N ALA A 279 23.68 -4.18 9.15
CA ALA A 279 23.81 -4.17 7.69
C ALA A 279 24.48 -2.88 7.19
N SER A 280 24.69 -2.82 5.88
CA SER A 280 25.08 -1.62 5.14
C SER A 280 24.12 -1.35 3.97
N PHE A 281 24.34 -0.24 3.28
CA PHE A 281 23.56 0.22 2.13
C PHE A 281 24.50 0.44 0.94
N SER A 282 24.32 -0.35 -0.12
CA SER A 282 25.14 -0.32 -1.33
C SER A 282 24.50 0.51 -2.43
N TYR A 283 25.29 1.35 -3.10
CA TYR A 283 24.93 2.03 -4.33
C TYR A 283 25.77 1.43 -5.46
N ALA A 284 25.14 1.07 -6.58
CA ALA A 284 25.81 0.52 -7.74
C ALA A 284 25.75 1.49 -8.93
N GLY A 285 26.88 1.63 -9.63
CA GLY A 285 26.94 2.20 -10.97
C GLY A 285 27.42 3.63 -11.07
N TYR A 286 27.09 4.25 -12.21
CA TYR A 286 27.51 5.60 -12.54
C TYR A 286 26.82 6.63 -11.65
N TYR A 287 27.49 7.76 -11.47
CA TYR A 287 26.84 8.93 -10.90
C TYR A 287 25.67 9.38 -11.79
N SER A 288 24.52 9.63 -11.16
CA SER A 288 23.34 10.20 -11.81
C SER A 288 22.99 11.57 -11.20
N SER A 289 22.62 11.57 -9.92
CA SER A 289 22.21 12.73 -9.13
C SER A 289 22.50 12.50 -7.65
N GLU A 290 22.30 13.51 -6.82
CA GLU A 290 22.31 13.35 -5.37
C GLU A 290 21.17 12.43 -4.90
N VAL A 291 21.45 11.65 -3.86
CA VAL A 291 20.46 10.81 -3.19
C VAL A 291 20.41 11.22 -1.72
N ALA A 292 19.22 11.33 -1.15
CA ALA A 292 19.04 11.79 0.23
C ALA A 292 18.07 10.90 1.00
N THR A 293 18.31 10.80 2.30
CA THR A 293 17.38 10.17 3.26
C THR A 293 15.98 10.79 3.16
N SER A 294 14.91 10.06 3.48
CA SER A 294 13.54 10.60 3.38
C SER A 294 13.13 11.46 4.58
N GLU A 295 13.74 11.24 5.75
CA GLU A 295 13.34 11.88 7.01
C GLU A 295 13.97 13.28 7.19
N TYR A 296 13.15 14.27 7.57
CA TYR A 296 13.62 15.60 7.97
C TYR A 296 14.10 15.56 9.43
N LEU A 297 15.41 15.73 9.63
CA LEU A 297 16.02 15.72 10.95
C LEU A 297 15.98 17.12 11.55
N ALA A 298 15.22 17.31 12.63
CA ALA A 298 15.19 18.58 13.35
C ALA A 298 16.55 18.84 14.01
N VAL A 299 17.13 20.01 13.76
CA VAL A 299 18.42 20.41 14.34
C VAL A 299 18.31 21.77 15.00
N ASP A 300 19.06 21.96 16.09
CA ASP A 300 19.33 23.28 16.64
C ASP A 300 20.62 23.81 15.98
N PRO A 301 20.54 24.82 15.09
CA PRO A 301 21.70 25.34 14.39
C PRO A 301 22.66 26.13 15.30
N ASN A 302 22.28 26.42 16.55
CA ASN A 302 23.17 27.02 17.54
C ASN A 302 24.07 26.00 18.25
N GLN A 303 23.89 24.72 17.96
CA GLN A 303 24.74 23.63 18.44
C GLN A 303 25.71 23.17 17.35
N VAL A 304 26.70 22.37 17.74
CA VAL A 304 27.58 21.67 16.82
C VAL A 304 27.11 20.23 16.70
N TRP A 305 26.98 19.79 15.46
CA TRP A 305 26.54 18.46 15.07
C TRP A 305 27.69 17.73 14.37
N ARG A 306 27.87 16.46 14.73
CA ARG A 306 28.80 15.54 14.10
C ARG A 306 28.04 14.67 13.12
N LEU A 307 28.42 14.75 11.85
CA LEU A 307 27.97 13.83 10.80
C LEU A 307 29.00 12.71 10.66
N GLY A 308 28.58 11.46 10.74
CA GLY A 308 29.45 10.30 10.61
C GLY A 308 28.87 9.24 9.69
N CYS A 309 29.75 8.45 9.07
CA CYS A 309 29.40 7.20 8.41
C CYS A 309 30.62 6.27 8.34
N TYR A 310 30.36 5.01 8.07
CA TYR A 310 31.32 4.08 7.52
C TYR A 310 31.12 3.98 6.01
N LEU A 311 32.21 3.86 5.26
CA LEU A 311 32.15 3.66 3.82
C LEU A 311 33.23 2.73 3.32
N MET A 312 32.91 2.01 2.24
CA MET A 312 33.82 1.14 1.52
C MET A 312 33.47 1.21 0.04
N GLN A 313 34.48 1.35 -0.82
CA GLN A 313 34.31 1.22 -2.26
C GLN A 313 34.79 -0.17 -2.68
N GLU A 314 34.06 -0.83 -3.58
CA GLU A 314 34.42 -2.12 -4.14
C GLU A 314 35.83 -2.09 -4.74
N LYS A 315 36.54 -3.21 -4.59
CA LYS A 315 37.82 -3.42 -5.25
C LYS A 315 37.60 -4.25 -6.51
N LEU A 316 37.92 -3.66 -7.66
CA LEU A 316 37.83 -4.34 -8.95
C LEU A 316 39.16 -4.99 -9.35
N SER A 317 39.10 -6.13 -10.02
CA SER A 317 40.25 -6.75 -10.69
C SER A 317 40.60 -5.97 -11.97
N GLY A 318 41.87 -5.65 -12.17
CA GLY A 318 42.36 -4.97 -13.38
C GLY A 318 43.65 -4.20 -13.14
N ASP A 319 44.34 -3.82 -14.22
CA ASP A 319 45.45 -2.87 -14.16
C ASP A 319 44.92 -1.45 -14.40
N TRP A 320 44.92 -0.65 -13.33
CA TRP A 320 44.44 0.73 -13.32
C TRP A 320 45.58 1.75 -13.22
N SER A 321 46.83 1.33 -13.43
CA SER A 321 48.02 2.17 -13.27
C SER A 321 48.05 3.40 -14.19
N ALA A 322 47.36 3.34 -15.32
CA ALA A 322 47.19 4.45 -16.26
C ALA A 322 46.36 5.62 -15.70
N TYR A 323 45.61 5.40 -14.63
CA TYR A 323 44.74 6.40 -14.02
C TYR A 323 45.35 6.89 -12.69
N GLY A 324 45.45 8.20 -12.50
CA GLY A 324 46.00 8.78 -11.26
C GLY A 324 45.23 8.36 -10.00
N SER A 325 43.93 8.09 -10.14
CA SER A 325 43.10 7.59 -9.03
C SER A 325 43.01 6.07 -8.95
N ARG A 326 43.65 5.34 -9.88
CA ARG A 326 43.41 3.92 -10.14
C ARG A 326 41.90 3.64 -10.20
N GLU A 327 41.40 2.52 -9.68
CA GLU A 327 39.97 2.14 -9.62
C GLU A 327 39.08 3.00 -8.71
N ARG A 328 39.60 4.09 -8.11
CA ARG A 328 38.91 4.81 -7.03
C ARG A 328 38.17 6.04 -7.54
N HIS A 329 36.98 6.24 -7.00
CA HIS A 329 36.08 7.34 -7.35
C HIS A 329 35.83 8.27 -6.19
N THR A 330 35.50 9.51 -6.55
CA THR A 330 35.15 10.56 -5.60
C THR A 330 33.76 10.32 -5.02
N GLN A 331 33.65 10.47 -3.70
CA GLN A 331 32.43 10.31 -2.92
C GLN A 331 32.15 11.63 -2.20
N TYR A 332 30.87 12.03 -2.14
CA TYR A 332 30.43 13.17 -1.35
C TYR A 332 29.31 12.75 -0.41
N MET A 333 29.28 13.39 0.75
CA MET A 333 28.25 13.18 1.76
C MET A 333 28.17 14.39 2.66
N GLY A 334 26.94 14.79 2.97
CA GLY A 334 26.72 16.00 3.72
C GLY A 334 25.27 16.16 4.17
N LEU A 335 24.88 17.42 4.38
CA LEU A 335 23.52 17.79 4.76
C LEU A 335 22.91 18.73 3.73
N LEU A 336 21.67 18.43 3.36
CA LEU A 336 20.74 19.38 2.76
C LEU A 336 20.04 20.13 3.89
N CYS A 337 19.97 21.45 3.82
CA CYS A 337 19.36 22.30 4.85
C CYS A 337 17.98 22.78 4.38
N TYR A 338 17.02 22.78 5.31
CA TYR A 338 15.63 23.15 5.06
C TYR A 338 15.16 24.12 6.15
N ASP A 339 14.27 25.03 5.75
CA ASP A 339 13.64 25.95 6.68
C ASP A 339 12.52 25.28 7.49
N LEU A 340 11.84 26.05 8.33
CA LEU A 340 10.75 25.57 9.18
C LEU A 340 9.59 24.97 8.36
N ASP A 341 9.37 25.47 7.14
CA ASP A 341 8.33 25.04 6.22
C ASP A 341 8.78 23.86 5.33
N ARG A 342 9.95 23.28 5.64
CA ARG A 342 10.60 22.16 4.94
C ARG A 342 10.95 22.46 3.48
N GLN A 343 11.13 23.74 3.15
CA GLN A 343 11.59 24.16 1.84
C GLN A 343 13.12 24.21 1.81
N PRO A 344 13.78 23.76 0.73
CA PRO A 344 15.24 23.70 0.66
C PRO A 344 15.85 25.11 0.72
N ILE A 345 16.94 25.23 1.48
CA ILE A 345 17.75 26.45 1.58
C ILE A 345 18.97 26.31 0.67
N ASN A 346 18.82 26.79 -0.56
CA ASN A 346 19.92 26.96 -1.50
C ASN A 346 20.81 28.17 -1.17
N ALA A 347 22.02 28.18 -1.73
CA ALA A 347 23.04 29.18 -1.44
C ALA A 347 22.58 30.63 -1.74
N PHE A 348 21.81 30.81 -2.81
CA PHE A 348 21.31 32.12 -3.20
C PHE A 348 20.27 32.73 -2.24
N HIS A 349 19.71 31.95 -1.30
CA HIS A 349 18.78 32.48 -0.29
C HIS A 349 19.46 33.30 0.81
N HIS A 350 20.78 33.26 0.89
CA HIS A 350 21.54 33.92 1.95
C HIS A 350 22.86 34.53 1.49
N MET A 351 23.34 34.16 0.31
CA MET A 351 24.62 34.64 -0.21
C MET A 351 24.48 36.07 -0.71
N ARG A 352 25.54 36.84 -0.47
CA ARG A 352 25.61 38.25 -0.82
C ARG A 352 26.93 38.52 -1.51
N TYR A 353 26.88 39.32 -2.55
CA TYR A 353 28.08 39.69 -3.29
C TYR A 353 29.00 40.50 -2.39
N ARG A 354 30.31 40.37 -2.63
CA ARG A 354 31.34 41.19 -1.99
C ARG A 354 32.26 41.81 -3.02
N LYS A 355 32.49 43.10 -2.90
CA LYS A 355 33.49 43.82 -3.68
C LYS A 355 34.70 44.14 -2.80
N ASN A 356 35.87 43.64 -3.17
CA ASN A 356 37.12 43.87 -2.42
C ASN A 356 37.01 43.55 -0.92
N GLY A 357 36.25 42.51 -0.57
CA GLY A 357 36.00 42.09 0.82
C GLY A 357 34.88 42.84 1.55
N ILE A 358 34.29 43.88 0.94
CA ILE A 358 33.16 44.63 1.50
C ILE A 358 31.86 43.90 1.14
N ASP A 359 31.05 43.59 2.15
CA ASP A 359 29.70 43.03 1.99
C ASP A 359 28.75 44.03 1.33
N SER A 360 27.98 43.59 0.34
CA SER A 360 26.96 44.42 -0.33
C SER A 360 25.73 44.67 0.53
N LEU A 361 25.59 44.00 1.68
CA LEU A 361 24.50 44.22 2.61
C LEU A 361 24.41 45.68 3.06
N THR A 362 23.28 46.30 2.76
CA THR A 362 22.96 47.70 3.09
C THR A 362 21.46 47.82 3.38
N THR A 363 20.94 49.04 3.44
CA THR A 363 19.51 49.31 3.52
C THR A 363 19.04 50.24 2.39
N LEU A 364 17.76 50.15 2.06
CA LEU A 364 17.11 51.10 1.17
C LEU A 364 17.19 52.53 1.73
N ALA A 365 17.62 53.50 0.93
CA ALA A 365 17.62 54.92 1.30
C ALA A 365 16.26 55.61 1.02
N ALA A 366 15.42 55.00 0.18
CA ALA A 366 14.07 55.44 -0.14
C ALA A 366 13.16 54.22 -0.34
N PRO A 367 11.82 54.36 -0.27
CA PRO A 367 10.92 53.27 -0.61
C PRO A 367 11.19 52.71 -2.02
N LEU A 368 10.98 51.40 -2.18
CA LEU A 368 11.09 50.68 -3.45
C LEU A 368 9.74 50.03 -3.77
N ALA A 369 9.09 50.51 -4.83
CA ALA A 369 7.80 50.02 -5.30
C ALA A 369 7.95 49.16 -6.57
N PRO A 370 7.04 48.19 -6.80
CA PRO A 370 6.90 47.57 -8.12
C PRO A 370 6.78 48.62 -9.22
N GLY A 371 7.59 48.49 -10.28
CA GLY A 371 7.65 49.45 -11.38
C GLY A 371 8.82 50.45 -11.30
N ASP A 372 9.46 50.61 -10.14
CA ASP A 372 10.63 51.49 -10.02
C ASP A 372 11.78 51.01 -10.90
N THR A 373 12.48 51.94 -11.55
CA THR A 373 13.64 51.64 -12.40
C THR A 373 14.98 52.02 -11.75
N ILE A 374 14.94 52.68 -10.60
CA ILE A 374 16.12 53.11 -9.85
C ILE A 374 15.98 52.67 -8.40
N LEU A 375 16.93 51.85 -7.97
CA LEU A 375 17.09 51.47 -6.58
C LEU A 375 18.01 52.47 -5.86
N ARG A 376 17.59 52.97 -4.70
CA ARG A 376 18.38 53.92 -3.88
C ARG A 376 18.85 53.24 -2.60
N LEU A 377 20.16 53.22 -2.40
CA LEU A 377 20.83 52.52 -1.30
C LEU A 377 21.47 53.52 -0.34
N VAL A 378 21.64 53.12 0.92
CA VAL A 378 22.43 53.91 1.88
C VAL A 378 23.92 53.80 1.57
N ASP A 379 24.38 52.64 1.12
CA ASP A 379 25.76 52.40 0.66
C ASP A 379 25.78 51.35 -0.44
N SER A 380 26.53 51.60 -1.50
CA SER A 380 26.72 50.71 -2.66
C SER A 380 28.16 50.21 -2.82
N SER A 381 29.05 50.51 -1.86
CA SER A 381 30.49 50.21 -1.92
C SER A 381 30.81 48.72 -2.13
N GLY A 382 29.99 47.83 -1.55
CA GLY A 382 30.10 46.38 -1.68
C GLY A 382 29.43 45.78 -2.92
N TRP A 383 28.71 46.56 -3.73
CA TRP A 383 27.91 46.07 -4.87
C TRP A 383 28.75 45.81 -6.12
N ASN A 384 28.24 44.91 -6.97
CA ASN A 384 28.89 44.48 -8.19
C ASN A 384 28.91 45.60 -9.25
N SER A 385 30.11 45.98 -9.68
CA SER A 385 30.30 46.95 -10.77
C SER A 385 30.82 46.34 -12.09
N SER A 386 31.20 45.06 -12.11
CA SER A 386 31.94 44.47 -13.25
C SER A 386 31.82 42.97 -13.44
N ALA A 387 31.31 42.21 -12.47
CA ALA A 387 31.22 40.76 -12.54
C ALA A 387 30.15 40.30 -13.55
N ALA A 388 30.56 39.36 -14.40
CA ALA A 388 29.80 38.81 -15.51
C ALA A 388 28.76 37.72 -15.18
N PRO A 389 28.78 37.00 -14.04
CA PRO A 389 27.72 36.05 -13.73
C PRO A 389 26.37 36.72 -13.43
N PHE A 390 25.29 36.19 -14.01
CA PHE A 390 23.93 36.76 -13.86
C PHE A 390 23.43 36.76 -12.40
N TYR A 391 23.81 35.74 -11.62
CA TYR A 391 23.46 35.63 -10.20
C TYR A 391 24.21 36.63 -9.30
N GLN A 392 25.24 37.30 -9.82
CA GLN A 392 25.95 38.41 -9.17
C GLN A 392 25.42 39.78 -9.61
N ARG A 393 24.40 39.81 -10.47
CA ARG A 393 23.73 41.02 -10.94
C ARG A 393 22.28 41.07 -10.49
N GLY A 394 21.98 40.49 -9.35
CA GLY A 394 20.63 40.41 -8.81
C GLY A 394 20.45 41.13 -7.49
N LEU A 395 19.23 41.11 -7.00
CA LEU A 395 18.81 41.67 -5.72
C LEU A 395 18.38 40.55 -4.79
N ILE A 396 18.73 40.70 -3.51
CA ILE A 396 18.19 39.89 -2.41
C ILE A 396 17.67 40.84 -1.33
N ILE A 397 16.37 40.74 -1.01
CA ILE A 397 15.72 41.55 0.03
C ILE A 397 15.61 40.69 1.29
N LEU A 398 16.30 41.09 2.36
CA LEU A 398 16.42 40.29 3.59
C LEU A 398 15.35 40.67 4.62
N GLY A 399 15.01 39.71 5.50
CA GLY A 399 13.93 39.87 6.46
C GLY A 399 12.71 39.02 6.12
N TYR A 400 12.91 37.82 5.59
CA TYR A 400 11.82 36.91 5.25
C TYR A 400 11.03 36.53 6.49
N ARG A 401 9.70 36.59 6.39
CA ARG A 401 8.77 36.03 7.37
C ARG A 401 8.20 34.74 6.83
N ASN A 402 8.19 33.70 7.66
CA ASN A 402 7.42 32.50 7.34
C ASN A 402 5.93 32.72 7.61
N ASP A 403 5.11 31.73 7.25
CA ASP A 403 3.65 31.77 7.39
C ASP A 403 3.19 31.92 8.86
N ALA A 404 4.05 31.57 9.82
CA ALA A 404 3.81 31.73 11.25
C ALA A 404 4.24 33.11 11.80
N GLY A 405 4.77 34.01 10.97
CA GLY A 405 5.21 35.36 11.34
C GLY A 405 6.63 35.46 11.90
N GLY A 406 7.39 34.37 11.94
CA GLY A 406 8.78 34.32 12.38
C GLY A 406 9.72 35.03 11.40
N LEU A 407 10.49 36.00 11.89
CA LEU A 407 11.36 36.86 11.07
C LEU A 407 12.80 36.31 11.00
N TYR A 408 13.32 36.17 9.79
CA TYR A 408 14.71 35.77 9.52
C TYR A 408 15.48 36.89 8.82
N THR A 409 16.45 37.49 9.51
CA THR A 409 17.12 38.74 9.09
C THR A 409 18.26 38.59 8.08
N HIS A 410 18.72 37.35 7.84
CA HIS A 410 19.85 37.03 6.93
C HIS A 410 19.51 35.90 5.95
N TYR A 411 18.22 35.60 5.82
CA TYR A 411 17.66 34.61 4.93
C TYR A 411 16.52 35.26 4.15
N SER A 412 16.37 34.90 2.89
CA SER A 412 15.36 35.46 2.00
C SER A 412 14.83 34.45 1.01
N ARG A 413 13.56 34.63 0.63
CA ARG A 413 12.92 34.02 -0.55
C ARG A 413 12.64 35.06 -1.64
N HIS A 414 12.91 36.34 -1.39
CA HIS A 414 12.77 37.45 -2.35
C HIS A 414 14.10 37.72 -3.02
N ILE A 415 14.40 36.91 -4.05
CA ILE A 415 15.62 37.02 -4.85
C ILE A 415 15.26 37.06 -6.32
N GLN A 416 15.85 37.99 -7.05
CA GLN A 416 15.75 38.05 -8.51
C GLN A 416 17.13 38.34 -9.09
N PHE A 417 17.58 37.48 -10.00
CA PHE A 417 18.85 37.63 -10.69
C PHE A 417 18.74 38.55 -11.91
N ASP A 418 19.89 39.02 -12.38
CA ASP A 418 20.04 39.84 -13.59
C ASP A 418 19.16 41.11 -13.64
N MET A 419 18.96 41.72 -12.47
CA MET A 419 18.18 42.94 -12.27
C MET A 419 18.91 44.22 -12.70
N PHE A 420 20.22 44.18 -12.91
CA PHE A 420 21.01 45.35 -13.36
C PHE A 420 22.20 44.94 -14.24
N GLY A 421 22.70 45.86 -15.06
CA GLY A 421 23.84 45.64 -15.97
C GLY A 421 25.20 45.99 -15.37
N ALA A 422 26.27 45.67 -16.11
CA ALA A 422 27.61 46.19 -15.78
C ALA A 422 27.62 47.72 -15.89
N GLY A 423 28.14 48.41 -14.87
CA GLY A 423 28.13 49.89 -14.82
C GLY A 423 26.81 50.52 -14.37
N ALA A 424 25.81 49.73 -13.96
CA ALA A 424 24.53 50.26 -13.46
C ALA A 424 24.62 50.93 -12.07
N ILE A 425 25.73 50.73 -11.36
CA ILE A 425 25.95 51.28 -10.01
C ILE A 425 26.59 52.66 -10.13
N ASP A 426 25.89 53.69 -9.65
CA ASP A 426 26.49 54.98 -9.33
C ASP A 426 26.96 54.93 -7.87
N GLY A 427 28.28 54.79 -7.68
CA GLY A 427 28.90 54.73 -6.37
C GLY A 427 28.89 56.08 -5.61
N ALA A 428 28.74 57.20 -6.32
CA ALA A 428 28.69 58.53 -5.70
C ALA A 428 27.26 58.89 -5.26
N ALA A 429 26.25 58.49 -6.06
CA ALA A 429 24.84 58.70 -5.74
C ALA A 429 24.21 57.57 -4.92
N HIS A 430 24.92 56.46 -4.72
CA HIS A 430 24.41 55.22 -4.12
C HIS A 430 23.11 54.71 -4.78
N THR A 431 23.07 54.75 -6.11
CA THR A 431 21.92 54.28 -6.89
C THR A 431 22.28 53.13 -7.81
N VAL A 432 21.31 52.28 -8.10
CA VAL A 432 21.41 51.19 -9.08
C VAL A 432 20.31 51.35 -10.12
N THR A 433 20.70 51.52 -11.39
CA THR A 433 19.76 51.54 -12.51
C THR A 433 19.38 50.10 -12.86
N LEU A 434 18.09 49.77 -12.73
CA LEU A 434 17.59 48.43 -13.02
C LEU A 434 17.46 48.22 -14.54
N SER A 435 17.81 47.02 -15.01
CA SER A 435 17.66 46.62 -16.42
C SER A 435 16.20 46.50 -16.85
N SER A 436 15.30 46.28 -15.88
CA SER A 436 13.85 46.26 -16.02
C SER A 436 13.20 46.86 -14.77
N PRO A 437 11.95 47.34 -14.86
CA PRO A 437 11.21 47.80 -13.69
C PRO A 437 11.17 46.74 -12.59
N PHE A 438 11.27 47.17 -11.32
CA PHE A 438 11.23 46.28 -10.16
C PHE A 438 9.96 45.41 -10.20
N PRO A 439 10.10 44.07 -10.22
CA PRO A 439 8.96 43.21 -10.52
C PRO A 439 8.01 43.09 -9.33
N ALA A 440 6.71 43.01 -9.60
CA ALA A 440 5.69 42.81 -8.57
C ALA A 440 5.90 41.50 -7.76
N SER A 441 6.51 40.47 -8.36
CA SER A 441 6.87 39.22 -7.67
C SER A 441 7.92 39.39 -6.56
N MET A 442 8.64 40.52 -6.57
CA MET A 442 9.60 40.90 -5.52
C MET A 442 9.02 41.94 -4.56
N GLY A 443 7.74 42.30 -4.70
CA GLY A 443 7.06 43.24 -3.80
C GLY A 443 6.99 42.73 -2.37
N ASN A 444 6.88 43.67 -1.43
CA ASN A 444 6.73 43.38 -0.01
C ASN A 444 5.40 42.65 0.26
N PRO A 445 5.41 41.40 0.76
CA PRO A 445 4.16 40.68 1.04
C PRO A 445 3.35 41.29 2.18
N ASP A 446 3.99 42.08 3.05
CA ASP A 446 3.34 42.74 4.20
C ASP A 446 2.71 44.09 3.84
N ASP A 447 2.83 44.55 2.59
CA ASP A 447 2.32 45.84 2.10
C ASP A 447 1.33 45.62 0.92
N PRO A 448 0.10 46.15 0.96
CA PRO A 448 -0.89 45.95 -0.09
C PRO A 448 -0.44 46.39 -1.49
N ASP A 449 0.44 47.39 -1.58
CA ASP A 449 0.98 47.92 -2.83
C ASP A 449 2.35 47.30 -3.17
N GLY A 450 2.83 46.36 -2.36
CA GLY A 450 4.10 45.69 -2.51
C GLY A 450 5.31 46.58 -2.20
N ILE A 451 5.12 47.70 -1.50
CA ILE A 451 6.17 48.69 -1.26
C ILE A 451 7.10 48.25 -0.14
N TRP A 452 8.40 48.23 -0.42
CA TRP A 452 9.43 48.10 0.62
C TRP A 452 9.79 49.48 1.17
N PRO A 453 9.67 49.72 2.49
CA PRO A 453 10.00 51.02 3.07
C PRO A 453 11.51 51.29 3.08
N ALA A 454 11.89 52.57 3.18
CA ALA A 454 13.26 52.95 3.49
C ALA A 454 13.74 52.28 4.79
N GLY A 455 14.99 51.87 4.85
CA GLY A 455 15.56 51.07 5.94
C GLY A 455 15.43 49.55 5.76
N THR A 456 14.69 49.06 4.75
CA THR A 456 14.64 47.63 4.43
C THR A 456 16.03 47.10 4.07
N ARG A 457 16.42 45.96 4.65
CA ARG A 457 17.72 45.32 4.39
C ARG A 457 17.73 44.72 2.99
N ILE A 458 18.72 45.09 2.20
CA ILE A 458 18.89 44.61 0.82
C ILE A 458 20.37 44.39 0.54
N ALA A 459 20.68 43.47 -0.35
CA ALA A 459 22.03 43.27 -0.85
C ALA A 459 22.01 42.96 -2.34
N ASN A 460 23.19 43.04 -2.93
CA ASN A 460 23.47 42.44 -4.22
C ASN A 460 23.49 40.92 -4.03
N SER A 461 22.70 40.18 -4.81
CA SER A 461 22.67 38.72 -4.73
C SER A 461 24.02 38.09 -5.10
N ASP A 462 24.29 36.91 -4.58
CA ASP A 462 25.33 36.01 -5.08
C ASP A 462 24.83 34.56 -4.96
N SER A 463 25.58 33.61 -5.49
CA SER A 463 25.22 32.18 -5.43
C SER A 463 26.47 31.32 -5.31
N GLY A 464 26.27 30.04 -5.01
CA GLY A 464 27.35 29.08 -4.78
C GLY A 464 26.84 27.66 -4.66
N GLY A 465 27.61 26.80 -4.00
CA GLY A 465 27.22 25.40 -3.78
C GLY A 465 26.02 25.29 -2.84
N ASN A 466 24.97 24.60 -3.27
CA ASN A 466 23.75 24.37 -2.47
C ASN A 466 23.94 23.33 -1.35
N PHE A 467 24.99 22.53 -1.44
CA PHE A 467 25.21 21.40 -0.55
C PHE A 467 26.23 21.73 0.55
N LYS A 468 25.93 21.34 1.79
CA LYS A 468 26.93 21.34 2.87
C LYS A 468 27.61 19.99 2.91
N TYR A 469 28.77 19.86 2.26
CA TYR A 469 29.54 18.60 2.19
C TYR A 469 30.24 18.24 3.52
N VAL A 470 29.50 18.12 4.61
CA VAL A 470 30.04 18.05 5.98
C VAL A 470 31.02 16.89 6.16
N CYS A 471 30.70 15.69 5.66
CA CYS A 471 31.46 14.47 5.95
C CYS A 471 32.46 14.10 4.84
N LEU A 472 32.02 14.09 3.56
CA LEU A 472 32.86 13.78 2.41
C LEU A 472 32.72 14.87 1.36
N HIS A 473 33.85 15.36 0.85
CA HIS A 473 33.91 16.43 -0.15
C HIS A 473 34.96 16.07 -1.20
N GLY A 474 34.53 15.41 -2.28
CA GLY A 474 35.45 14.92 -3.32
C GLY A 474 36.40 13.83 -2.81
N THR A 475 35.99 13.09 -1.77
CA THR A 475 36.87 12.15 -1.06
C THR A 475 37.05 10.88 -1.88
N ARG A 476 38.30 10.45 -2.07
CA ARG A 476 38.64 9.11 -2.59
C ARG A 476 39.19 8.27 -1.45
N MET A 477 38.80 6.99 -1.42
CA MET A 477 39.34 6.11 -0.39
C MET A 477 40.84 5.90 -0.63
N PRO A 478 41.67 5.80 0.42
CA PRO A 478 43.08 5.48 0.25
C PRO A 478 43.29 4.15 -0.49
N LYS A 479 42.48 3.13 -0.16
CA LYS A 479 42.45 1.84 -0.84
C LYS A 479 41.01 1.38 -1.05
N ALA A 480 40.75 0.70 -2.16
CA ALA A 480 39.48 0.02 -2.41
C ALA A 480 39.40 -1.31 -1.61
N GLY A 481 38.20 -1.74 -1.26
CA GLY A 481 37.92 -2.97 -0.51
C GLY A 481 38.20 -2.88 0.99
N GLN A 482 38.42 -1.68 1.53
CA GLN A 482 38.60 -1.45 2.97
C GLN A 482 37.51 -0.52 3.50
N TRP A 483 37.10 -0.76 4.74
CA TRP A 483 36.19 0.11 5.45
C TRP A 483 36.93 1.28 6.07
N TYR A 484 36.35 2.46 5.92
CA TYR A 484 36.81 3.68 6.58
C TYR A 484 35.67 4.26 7.40
N ARG A 485 36.01 4.91 8.50
CA ARG A 485 35.11 5.79 9.24
C ARG A 485 35.35 7.23 8.79
N ALA A 486 34.33 7.85 8.23
CA ALA A 486 34.32 9.26 7.89
C ALA A 486 33.59 10.05 8.98
N THR A 487 34.10 11.23 9.32
CA THR A 487 33.48 12.12 10.30
C THR A 487 33.72 13.57 9.91
N GLY A 488 32.68 14.39 10.06
CA GLY A 488 32.74 15.84 9.89
C GLY A 488 31.82 16.55 10.86
N TYR A 489 31.93 17.89 10.91
CA TYR A 489 31.20 18.71 11.86
C TYR A 489 30.59 19.94 11.19
N ILE A 490 29.43 20.35 11.67
CA ILE A 490 28.73 21.56 11.26
C ILE A 490 28.09 22.20 12.49
N GLY A 491 28.07 23.52 12.57
CA GLY A 491 27.45 24.20 13.71
C GLY A 491 27.50 25.70 13.61
N GLY A 492 26.59 26.38 14.30
CA GLY A 492 26.44 27.83 14.21
C GLY A 492 25.80 28.28 12.89
N ILE A 493 25.17 29.44 12.92
CA ILE A 493 24.49 30.03 11.76
C ILE A 493 25.46 30.94 10.99
N ASP A 494 25.51 30.80 9.66
CA ASP A 494 26.30 31.67 8.79
C ASP A 494 25.60 33.00 8.49
N LEU A 495 25.88 34.04 9.28
CA LEU A 495 25.38 35.39 8.99
C LEU A 495 26.29 36.16 8.03
N SER A 496 27.46 35.61 7.68
CA SER A 496 28.39 36.27 6.76
C SER A 496 27.83 36.36 5.34
N GLY A 497 26.90 35.50 4.93
CA GLY A 497 26.45 35.43 3.53
C GLY A 497 27.56 35.04 2.56
N SER A 498 28.63 34.41 3.05
CA SER A 498 29.70 33.80 2.22
C SER A 498 29.47 32.31 1.97
N ASN A 499 28.42 31.72 2.55
CA ASN A 499 28.12 30.29 2.50
C ASN A 499 29.20 29.44 3.18
N ALA A 500 29.57 29.82 4.41
CA ALA A 500 30.59 29.17 5.20
C ALA A 500 30.37 27.65 5.29
N GLU A 501 31.40 26.87 4.96
CA GLU A 501 31.31 25.44 4.66
C GLU A 501 30.77 24.61 5.82
N PHE A 502 31.20 24.93 7.06
CA PHE A 502 30.84 24.21 8.28
C PHE A 502 29.79 24.92 9.14
N ASN A 503 29.15 25.98 8.64
CA ASN A 503 28.03 26.64 9.34
C ASN A 503 26.72 26.36 8.63
N PHE A 504 25.63 26.35 9.39
CA PHE A 504 24.29 26.22 8.85
C PHE A 504 23.89 27.48 8.08
N PRO A 505 23.23 27.35 6.92
CA PRO A 505 22.50 28.44 6.30
C PRO A 505 21.53 29.10 7.32
N PRO A 506 21.43 30.44 7.39
CA PRO A 506 20.35 31.09 8.14
C PRO A 506 18.99 30.59 7.67
N GLY A 507 18.08 30.39 8.63
CA GLY A 507 16.75 29.79 8.40
C GLY A 507 16.69 28.28 8.61
N THR A 508 17.83 27.58 8.71
CA THR A 508 17.85 26.11 8.89
C THR A 508 17.13 25.68 10.15
N ALA A 509 16.12 24.82 10.00
CA ALA A 509 15.39 24.14 11.08
C ALA A 509 15.46 22.61 10.95
N TYR A 510 15.57 22.12 9.71
CA TYR A 510 15.70 20.69 9.43
C TYR A 510 16.88 20.42 8.49
N VAL A 511 17.41 19.20 8.57
CA VAL A 511 18.42 18.70 7.63
C VAL A 511 18.08 17.30 7.12
N ARG A 512 18.62 16.95 5.95
CA ARG A 512 18.60 15.59 5.42
C ARG A 512 20.02 15.17 5.03
N PRO A 513 20.56 14.06 5.58
CA PRO A 513 21.76 13.45 5.03
C PRO A 513 21.58 13.11 3.56
N PHE A 514 22.59 13.45 2.76
CA PHE A 514 22.65 13.13 1.34
C PHE A 514 24.01 12.56 0.95
N TRP A 515 24.04 11.88 -0.20
CA TRP A 515 25.22 11.35 -0.84
C TRP A 515 25.27 11.76 -2.30
N ILE A 516 26.50 11.89 -2.80
CA ILE A 516 26.79 11.83 -4.23
C ILE A 516 27.80 10.69 -4.41
N PRO A 517 27.30 9.44 -4.49
CA PRO A 517 28.15 8.28 -4.61
C PRO A 517 28.72 8.17 -6.03
N ASN A 518 29.93 7.63 -6.14
CA ASN A 518 30.60 7.36 -7.41
C ASN A 518 30.66 8.55 -8.37
N HIS A 519 30.80 9.78 -7.87
CA HIS A 519 30.69 11.02 -8.65
C HIS A 519 31.58 11.07 -9.91
N SER A 520 32.80 10.50 -9.80
CA SER A 520 33.75 10.42 -10.92
C SER A 520 33.67 9.12 -11.72
N ASN A 521 32.80 8.17 -11.36
CA ASN A 521 32.49 7.01 -12.21
C ASN A 521 31.49 7.46 -13.27
N ARG A 522 31.96 7.63 -14.50
CA ARG A 522 31.18 8.11 -15.64
C ARG A 522 31.57 7.32 -16.88
N PRO A 523 30.67 7.17 -17.87
CA PRO A 523 31.02 6.61 -19.16
C PRO A 523 32.25 7.31 -19.76
N GLY A 524 33.32 6.55 -20.04
CA GLY A 524 34.60 7.07 -20.56
C GLY A 524 35.56 7.67 -19.53
N GLY A 525 35.23 7.63 -18.23
CA GLY A 525 36.07 8.11 -17.14
C GLY A 525 35.98 9.63 -16.90
N SER A 526 36.44 10.08 -15.74
CA SER A 526 36.37 11.50 -15.36
C SER A 526 37.40 11.89 -14.32
N GLY A 527 38.06 13.04 -14.49
CA GLY A 527 38.93 13.64 -13.47
C GLY A 527 40.05 12.72 -12.98
N GLY A 528 40.64 11.92 -13.88
CA GLY A 528 41.70 10.95 -13.57
C GLY A 528 41.21 9.65 -12.91
N SER A 529 39.90 9.43 -12.83
CA SER A 529 39.28 8.13 -12.53
C SER A 529 38.89 7.41 -13.83
N PRO A 530 39.06 6.08 -13.91
CA PRO A 530 38.62 5.27 -15.05
C PRO A 530 37.10 5.21 -15.16
N ASP A 531 36.63 4.64 -16.25
CA ASP A 531 35.30 4.07 -16.31
C ASP A 531 35.36 2.67 -15.67
N THR A 532 34.62 2.46 -14.59
CA THR A 532 34.57 1.17 -13.88
C THR A 532 33.26 0.41 -14.08
N GLY A 533 32.41 0.89 -14.98
CA GLY A 533 31.16 0.25 -15.33
C GLY A 533 29.99 0.58 -14.41
N ALA A 534 28.81 0.11 -14.83
CA ALA A 534 27.53 0.35 -14.17
C ALA A 534 27.28 -0.56 -12.95
N ASP A 535 28.15 -1.54 -12.69
CA ASP A 535 27.99 -2.47 -11.56
C ASP A 535 28.86 -2.11 -10.37
N HIS A 536 29.81 -1.17 -10.53
CA HIS A 536 30.77 -0.82 -9.48
C HIS A 536 30.09 -0.24 -8.24
N ARG A 537 30.34 -0.84 -7.08
CA ARG A 537 29.62 -0.52 -5.83
C ARG A 537 30.39 0.34 -4.84
N VAL A 538 29.63 1.10 -4.06
CA VAL A 538 30.07 1.75 -2.81
C VAL A 538 29.05 1.45 -1.72
N TRP A 539 29.52 1.09 -0.53
CA TRP A 539 28.69 0.82 0.63
C TRP A 539 28.82 1.93 1.65
N PHE A 540 27.71 2.26 2.31
CA PHE A 540 27.66 3.13 3.47
C PHE A 540 26.94 2.43 4.62
N ALA A 541 27.43 2.61 5.85
CA ALA A 541 26.80 2.07 7.05
C ALA A 541 26.98 3.05 8.21
N GLY A 542 26.19 2.90 9.27
CA GLY A 542 26.31 3.73 10.48
C GLY A 542 26.18 5.23 10.23
N THR A 543 25.31 5.63 9.27
CA THR A 543 25.07 7.04 9.00
C THR A 543 24.45 7.69 10.22
N SER A 544 25.03 8.80 10.67
CA SER A 544 24.72 9.39 11.96
C SER A 544 24.81 10.91 11.96
N VAL A 545 23.85 11.57 12.60
CA VAL A 545 23.83 13.01 12.92
C VAL A 545 23.62 13.13 14.42
N THR A 546 24.70 13.41 15.14
CA THR A 546 24.72 13.42 16.61
C THR A 546 25.18 14.76 17.14
N PRO A 547 24.63 15.27 18.27
CA PRO A 547 25.15 16.49 18.88
C PRO A 547 26.57 16.25 19.42
N GLU A 548 27.44 17.27 19.32
CA GLU A 548 28.80 17.26 19.87
C GLU A 548 28.89 18.24 21.06
N PRO A 549 28.47 17.84 22.28
CA PRO A 549 28.26 18.75 23.41
C PRO A 549 29.54 19.42 23.93
N LEU A 550 30.71 18.83 23.65
CA LEU A 550 31.99 19.39 24.05
C LEU A 550 32.54 20.41 23.06
N ALA A 551 31.95 20.55 21.88
CA ALA A 551 32.36 21.56 20.92
C ALA A 551 31.99 22.98 21.38
N ARG A 552 32.67 23.99 20.82
CA ARG A 552 32.48 25.40 21.13
C ARG A 552 32.35 26.23 19.87
N LEU A 553 31.50 27.24 19.93
CA LEU A 553 31.28 28.23 18.88
C LEU A 553 31.80 29.59 19.33
N SER A 554 32.41 30.34 18.41
CA SER A 554 32.79 31.74 18.61
C SER A 554 32.47 32.53 17.36
N ALA A 555 31.84 33.70 17.51
CA ALA A 555 31.56 34.57 16.38
C ALA A 555 32.87 35.08 15.75
N VAL A 556 32.93 35.12 14.42
CA VAL A 556 34.01 35.76 13.68
C VAL A 556 33.62 37.22 13.43
N ALA A 557 34.36 38.16 14.02
CA ALA A 557 33.98 39.58 14.02
C ALA A 557 34.59 40.42 12.88
N THR A 558 35.63 39.93 12.20
CA THR A 558 36.41 40.70 11.23
C THR A 558 36.89 39.85 10.07
N GLY A 559 37.22 40.50 8.94
CA GLY A 559 37.76 39.85 7.76
C GLY A 559 36.68 39.24 6.86
N SER A 560 37.10 38.47 5.86
CA SER A 560 36.21 37.90 4.83
C SER A 560 35.16 36.93 5.37
N ALA A 561 35.43 36.31 6.53
CA ALA A 561 34.53 35.40 7.21
C ALA A 561 33.67 36.08 8.30
N SER A 562 33.72 37.41 8.43
CA SER A 562 32.93 38.14 9.43
C SER A 562 31.44 37.80 9.33
N GLY A 563 30.83 37.44 10.45
CA GLY A 563 29.44 36.98 10.55
C GLY A 563 29.25 35.47 10.53
N SER A 564 30.30 34.68 10.26
CA SER A 564 30.26 33.22 10.43
C SER A 564 30.60 32.82 11.87
N MET A 565 30.52 31.51 12.17
CA MET A 565 30.89 30.98 13.48
C MET A 565 32.11 30.08 13.37
N ALA A 566 33.18 30.44 14.08
CA ALA A 566 34.33 29.55 14.27
C ALA A 566 33.93 28.40 15.19
N ILE A 567 34.19 27.17 14.74
CA ILE A 567 33.87 25.94 15.46
C ILE A 567 35.18 25.39 16.03
N LYS A 568 35.15 24.90 17.26
CA LYS A 568 36.19 24.03 17.80
C LYS A 568 35.58 22.75 18.35
N VAL A 569 36.13 21.60 17.97
CA VAL A 569 35.64 20.26 18.32
C VAL A 569 36.68 19.54 19.19
N PRO A 570 36.25 18.64 20.09
CA PRO A 570 37.17 17.83 20.88
C PRO A 570 37.94 16.87 19.99
N MET A 571 39.26 16.89 20.07
CA MET A 571 40.14 15.90 19.45
C MET A 571 40.99 15.24 20.52
N ALA A 572 40.84 13.92 20.63
CA ALA A 572 41.64 13.10 21.51
C ALA A 572 43.02 12.83 20.89
N ASP A 573 44.06 13.04 21.68
CA ASP A 573 45.41 12.59 21.38
C ASP A 573 45.71 11.36 22.24
N PHE A 574 45.68 10.19 21.62
CA PHE A 574 45.92 8.92 22.30
C PHE A 574 47.38 8.73 22.72
N ALA A 575 48.32 9.46 22.13
CA ALA A 575 49.73 9.38 22.52
C ALA A 575 49.98 10.10 23.86
N THR A 576 49.28 11.22 24.09
CA THR A 576 49.42 12.03 25.32
C THR A 576 48.30 11.82 26.33
N GLY A 577 47.18 11.19 25.93
CA GLY A 577 45.98 11.04 26.76
C GLY A 577 45.18 12.33 26.94
N ALA A 578 45.49 13.39 26.18
CA ALA A 578 44.85 14.69 26.28
C ALA A 578 43.69 14.85 25.29
N ILE A 579 42.74 15.72 25.61
CA ILE A 579 41.70 16.20 24.68
C ILE A 579 41.92 17.70 24.47
N SER A 580 42.02 18.13 23.21
CA SER A 580 42.16 19.54 22.85
C SER A 580 41.03 20.00 21.93
N LEU A 581 40.68 21.29 21.98
CA LEU A 581 39.67 21.89 21.11
C LEU A 581 40.33 22.46 19.85
N GLN A 582 40.07 21.85 18.70
CA GLN A 582 40.69 22.20 17.42
C GLN A 582 39.63 22.57 16.36
N PRO A 583 39.97 23.35 15.31
CA PRO A 583 39.06 23.57 14.19
C PRO A 583 38.55 22.25 13.61
N PRO A 584 37.29 22.19 13.12
CA PRO A 584 36.75 20.96 12.54
C PRO A 584 37.54 20.58 11.30
N VAL A 585 37.93 19.31 11.22
CA VAL A 585 38.54 18.71 10.03
C VAL A 585 37.73 17.47 9.66
N ARG A 586 37.49 17.27 8.36
CA ARG A 586 36.95 16.01 7.86
C ARG A 586 37.98 14.92 8.08
N SER A 587 37.65 13.92 8.89
CA SER A 587 38.54 12.79 9.15
C SER A 587 38.08 11.58 8.37
N LEU A 588 39.03 10.82 7.83
CA LEU A 588 38.83 9.50 7.24
C LEU A 588 39.85 8.54 7.87
N VAL A 589 39.36 7.57 8.63
CA VAL A 589 40.20 6.64 9.41
C VAL A 589 39.91 5.22 8.97
N GLU A 590 40.95 4.43 8.67
CA GLU A 590 40.82 3.00 8.34
C GLU A 590 40.37 2.23 9.58
N LEU A 591 39.46 1.27 9.40
CA LEU A 591 38.92 0.41 10.46
C LEU A 591 39.78 -0.82 10.73
#